data_AF-A0AAN3VX50-F1
#
_entry.id   AF-A0AAN3VX50-F1
#
_cell.length_a   1.000
_cell.length_b   1.000
_cell.length_c   1.000
_cell.angle_alpha   90.00
_cell.angle_beta   90.00
_cell.angle_gamma   90.00
#
_symmetry.space_group_name_H-M   'P 1'
#
loop_
_entity.id
_entity.type
_entity.pdbx_description
1 polymer ?
#
loop_
_entity_poly.entity_id
_entity_poly.type
_entity_poly.pdbx_seq_one_letter_code
_entity_poly.pdbx_strand_id
1 'polypeptide(L)'
;MKEARIWRRGNSVVSKTPYNEEFINFAREQKAKWNSSEKTWIFADTDLESVKAEMEKYFDVVVGKIQLHDEGNFAILREEKHEWQELSKELQNYLLERAKPREKNGKLEISFGMSIGLKVNATKTENGFTIDDTAIVNE
;
A
#
# COMPACT_ATOMS: atom_id res chain seq x y z
N MET A 1 4.67 19.94 18.38
CA MET A 1 5.07 19.84 16.96
C MET A 1 3.82 19.97 16.10
N LYS A 2 3.95 20.38 14.82
CA LYS A 2 2.81 20.39 13.90
C LYS A 2 2.64 18.98 13.31
N GLU A 3 1.39 18.56 13.10
CA GLU A 3 1.08 17.27 12.47
C GLU A 3 1.47 17.29 10.99
N ALA A 4 2.10 16.20 10.54
CA ALA A 4 2.36 15.93 9.14
C ALA A 4 1.85 14.52 8.78
N ARG A 5 1.49 14.32 7.51
CA ARG A 5 0.97 13.03 7.04
C ARG A 5 1.82 12.46 5.93
N ILE A 6 2.00 11.15 5.94
CA ILE A 6 2.70 10.40 4.91
C ILE A 6 1.91 9.14 4.53
N TRP A 7 1.81 8.82 3.26
CA TRP A 7 1.14 7.60 2.79
C TRP A 7 1.72 7.16 1.45
N ARG A 8 1.48 5.91 1.04
CA ARG A 8 1.79 5.48 -0.33
C ARG A 8 0.63 5.80 -1.27
N ARG A 9 0.97 6.22 -2.49
CA ARG A 9 0.07 6.35 -3.62
C ARG A 9 0.66 5.64 -4.84
N GLY A 10 0.21 4.40 -5.07
CA GLY A 10 0.92 3.49 -5.99
C GLY A 10 2.41 3.39 -5.63
N ASN A 11 3.27 3.29 -6.63
CA ASN A 11 4.73 3.21 -6.42
C ASN A 11 5.37 4.46 -5.79
N SER A 12 4.61 5.52 -5.53
CA SER A 12 5.13 6.76 -4.96
C SER A 12 4.77 6.91 -3.48
N VAL A 13 5.63 7.59 -2.74
CA VAL A 13 5.34 8.07 -1.39
C VAL A 13 4.84 9.50 -1.49
N VAL A 14 3.76 9.81 -0.78
CA VAL A 14 3.17 11.15 -0.75
C VAL A 14 3.28 11.69 0.67
N SER A 15 3.76 12.92 0.81
CA SER A 15 3.78 13.63 2.08
C SER A 15 2.99 14.92 2.04
N LYS A 16 2.34 15.23 3.14
CA LYS A 16 1.65 16.50 3.40
C LYS A 16 2.21 17.09 4.67
N THR A 17 2.99 18.16 4.52
CA THR A 17 3.73 18.78 5.61
C THR A 17 3.46 20.28 5.67
N PRO A 18 3.50 20.90 6.86
CA PRO A 18 3.66 22.35 6.98
C PRO A 18 4.97 22.81 6.31
N TYR A 19 5.05 24.09 5.96
CA TYR A 19 6.29 24.67 5.43
C TYR A 19 7.44 24.45 6.43
N ASN A 20 8.52 23.84 5.94
CA ASN A 20 9.78 23.65 6.62
C ASN A 20 10.89 23.60 5.55
N GLU A 21 11.86 24.48 5.65
CA GLU A 21 12.89 24.65 4.62
C GLU A 21 13.80 23.43 4.49
N GLU A 22 14.20 22.82 5.61
CA GLU A 22 15.04 21.61 5.63
C GLU A 22 14.35 20.43 4.94
N PHE A 23 13.07 20.19 5.25
CA PHE A 23 12.29 19.15 4.59
C PHE A 23 12.09 19.42 3.10
N ILE A 24 11.93 20.68 2.71
CA ILE A 24 11.82 21.07 1.29
C ILE A 24 13.14 20.79 0.56
N ASN A 25 14.28 21.06 1.19
CA ASN A 25 15.59 20.77 0.62
C ASN A 25 15.78 19.25 0.44
N PHE A 26 15.46 18.45 1.47
CA PHE A 26 15.42 17.00 1.36
C PHE A 26 14.51 16.54 0.20
N ALA A 27 13.29 17.06 0.10
CA ALA A 27 12.36 16.69 -0.97
C ALA A 27 12.94 16.98 -2.36
N ARG A 28 13.65 18.10 -2.52
CA ARG A 28 14.33 18.46 -3.77
C ARG A 28 15.53 17.54 -4.07
N GLU A 29 16.32 17.18 -3.06
CA GLU A 29 17.43 16.23 -3.20
C GLU A 29 16.94 14.85 -3.66
N GLN A 30 15.81 14.40 -3.12
CA GLN A 30 15.12 13.17 -3.53
C GLN A 30 14.37 13.31 -4.87
N LYS A 31 14.50 14.45 -5.57
CA LYS A 31 13.80 14.75 -6.84
C LYS A 31 12.28 14.61 -6.74
N ALA A 32 11.72 14.83 -5.56
CA ALA A 32 10.28 14.76 -5.34
C ALA A 32 9.56 15.87 -6.11
N LYS A 33 8.37 15.57 -6.61
CA LYS A 33 7.51 16.53 -7.32
C LYS A 33 6.56 17.21 -6.36
N TRP A 34 6.47 18.54 -6.45
CA TRP A 34 5.45 19.31 -5.73
C TRP A 34 4.12 19.25 -6.48
N ASN A 35 3.07 18.77 -5.81
CA ASN A 35 1.69 18.86 -6.25
C ASN A 35 1.02 20.04 -5.55
N SER A 36 0.86 21.15 -6.27
CA SER A 36 0.28 22.39 -5.75
C SER A 36 -1.21 22.28 -5.40
N SER A 37 -1.96 21.42 -6.10
CA SER A 37 -3.39 21.21 -5.89
C SER A 37 -3.67 20.58 -4.53
N GLU A 38 -2.95 19.50 -4.22
CA GLU A 38 -3.09 18.77 -2.95
C GLU A 38 -2.21 19.34 -1.83
N LYS A 39 -1.26 20.21 -2.19
CA LYS A 39 -0.19 20.74 -1.33
C LYS A 39 0.64 19.60 -0.74
N THR A 40 1.14 18.73 -1.61
CA THR A 40 1.87 17.51 -1.25
C THR A 40 3.17 17.36 -2.03
N TRP A 41 4.14 16.67 -1.44
CA TRP A 41 5.33 16.19 -2.14
C TRP A 41 5.14 14.73 -2.55
N ILE A 42 5.55 14.40 -3.76
CA ILE A 42 5.42 13.05 -4.35
C ILE A 42 6.83 12.53 -4.66
N PHE A 43 7.23 11.48 -3.96
CA PHE A 43 8.52 10.81 -4.08
C PHE A 43 8.33 9.53 -4.88
N ALA A 44 8.90 9.47 -6.10
CA ALA A 44 8.73 8.31 -6.98
C ALA A 44 9.73 7.18 -6.68
N ASP A 45 10.95 7.54 -6.27
CA ASP A 45 12.09 6.61 -6.14
C ASP A 45 12.65 6.56 -4.70
N THR A 46 11.86 7.02 -3.72
CA THR A 46 12.25 7.02 -2.30
C THR A 46 11.26 6.20 -1.51
N ASP A 47 11.76 5.30 -0.65
CA ASP A 47 10.91 4.46 0.18
C ASP A 47 10.24 5.25 1.32
N LEU A 48 9.14 4.69 1.84
CA LEU A 48 8.31 5.34 2.85
C LEU A 48 9.06 5.54 4.18
N GLU A 49 9.93 4.61 4.56
CA GLU A 49 10.64 4.66 5.85
C GLU A 49 11.66 5.79 5.84
N SER A 50 12.41 5.96 4.75
CA SER A 50 13.35 7.05 4.56
C SER A 50 12.67 8.43 4.63
N VAL A 51 11.55 8.61 3.90
CA VAL A 51 10.81 9.88 3.94
C VAL A 51 10.19 10.11 5.32
N LYS A 52 9.67 9.07 5.98
CA LYS A 52 9.11 9.14 7.34
C LYS A 52 10.17 9.57 8.35
N ALA A 53 11.33 8.92 8.34
CA ALA A 53 12.43 9.20 9.26
C ALA A 53 12.90 10.67 9.14
N GLU A 54 12.93 11.21 7.92
CA GLU A 54 13.24 12.62 7.72
C GLU A 54 12.15 13.54 8.28
N MET A 55 10.88 13.24 8.04
CA MET A 55 9.75 14.03 8.55
C MET A 55 9.70 14.05 10.07
N GLU A 56 10.03 12.95 10.74
CA GLU A 56 10.02 12.81 12.20
C GLU A 56 11.03 13.72 12.91
N LYS A 57 12.04 14.24 12.20
CA LYS A 57 12.96 15.26 12.74
C LYS A 57 12.27 16.60 13.01
N TYR A 58 11.17 16.90 12.32
CA TYR A 58 10.56 18.23 12.29
C TYR A 58 9.08 18.24 12.68
N PHE A 59 8.40 17.11 12.56
CA PHE A 59 6.95 17.00 12.64
C PHE A 59 6.52 15.81 13.49
N ASP A 60 5.27 15.87 13.95
CA ASP A 60 4.58 14.70 14.49
C ASP A 60 3.93 13.94 13.32
N VAL A 61 4.46 12.77 12.96
CA VAL A 61 4.16 12.09 11.70
C VAL A 61 3.08 11.04 11.86
N VAL A 62 1.96 11.25 11.17
CA VAL A 62 0.87 10.28 11.07
C VAL A 62 0.98 9.53 9.73
N VAL A 63 1.13 8.21 9.81
CA VAL A 63 1.11 7.35 8.63
C VAL A 63 -0.35 7.12 8.21
N GLY A 64 -0.72 7.63 7.04
CA GLY A 64 -2.04 7.50 6.45
C GLY A 64 -2.25 6.15 5.77
N LYS A 65 -3.51 5.86 5.39
CA LYS A 65 -3.86 4.67 4.62
C LYS A 65 -3.23 4.74 3.23
N ILE A 66 -2.77 3.59 2.72
CA ILE A 66 -2.29 3.46 1.34
C ILE A 66 -3.44 3.80 0.40
N GLN A 67 -3.21 4.78 -0.49
CA GLN A 67 -4.12 5.18 -1.56
C GLN A 67 -3.68 4.50 -2.83
N LEU A 68 -4.22 3.33 -3.15
CA LEU A 68 -3.97 2.75 -4.47
C LEU A 68 -4.52 3.71 -5.52
N HIS A 69 -3.82 3.84 -6.66
CA HIS A 69 -4.10 4.87 -7.67
C HIS A 69 -5.55 4.81 -8.18
N ASP A 70 -6.26 3.71 -7.94
CA ASP A 70 -7.70 3.62 -8.15
C ASP A 70 -8.34 2.88 -6.97
N GLU A 71 -9.24 3.54 -6.23
CA GLU A 71 -10.33 2.83 -5.56
C GLU A 71 -11.17 2.02 -6.58
N GLY A 72 -11.09 2.36 -7.87
CA GLY A 72 -11.58 1.57 -9.00
C GLY A 72 -10.85 0.24 -9.23
N ASN A 73 -9.57 0.09 -8.84
CA ASN A 73 -8.84 -1.17 -9.04
C ASN A 73 -9.43 -2.29 -8.17
N PHE A 74 -10.01 -1.98 -7.02
CA PHE A 74 -10.73 -2.97 -6.23
C PHE A 74 -12.10 -3.34 -6.77
N ALA A 75 -12.72 -2.50 -7.60
CA ALA A 75 -13.95 -2.84 -8.32
C ALA A 75 -13.63 -3.72 -9.54
N ILE A 76 -12.55 -3.40 -10.27
CA ILE A 76 -12.05 -4.21 -11.38
C ILE A 76 -11.66 -5.61 -10.90
N LEU A 77 -10.98 -5.74 -9.76
CA LEU A 77 -10.71 -7.05 -9.14
C LEU A 77 -11.96 -7.88 -8.77
N ARG A 78 -13.14 -7.26 -8.67
CA ARG A 78 -14.41 -7.97 -8.45
C ARG A 78 -15.07 -8.39 -9.74
N GLU A 79 -15.01 -7.53 -10.76
CA GLU A 79 -15.71 -7.72 -12.04
C GLU A 79 -14.92 -8.61 -12.99
N GLU A 80 -13.60 -8.51 -12.95
CA GLU A 80 -12.66 -9.26 -13.77
C GLU A 80 -11.89 -10.25 -12.88
N LYS A 81 -11.97 -11.55 -13.20
CA LYS A 81 -11.23 -12.60 -12.50
C LYS A 81 -9.75 -12.46 -12.81
N HIS A 82 -8.98 -11.87 -11.90
CA HIS A 82 -7.54 -11.73 -12.06
C HIS A 82 -6.77 -12.84 -11.34
N GLU A 83 -5.70 -13.31 -11.98
CA GLU A 83 -4.75 -14.20 -11.32
C GLU A 83 -3.89 -13.39 -10.34
N TRP A 84 -3.55 -13.99 -9.20
CA TRP A 84 -2.75 -13.33 -8.15
C TRP A 84 -1.44 -12.75 -8.70
N GLN A 85 -0.80 -13.47 -9.63
CA GLN A 85 0.44 -13.05 -10.28
C GLN A 85 0.31 -11.82 -11.20
N GLU A 86 -0.89 -11.53 -11.70
CA GLU A 86 -1.15 -10.34 -12.54
C GLU A 86 -1.23 -9.06 -11.70
N LEU A 87 -1.42 -9.20 -10.38
CA LEU A 87 -1.44 -8.05 -9.48
C LEU A 87 -0.04 -7.44 -9.35
N SER A 88 0.00 -6.11 -9.22
CA SER A 88 1.25 -5.44 -8.88
C SER A 88 1.80 -5.96 -7.54
N LYS A 89 3.14 -6.01 -7.40
CA LYS A 89 3.79 -6.47 -6.16
C LYS A 89 3.37 -5.65 -4.94
N GLU A 90 3.11 -4.36 -5.12
CA GLU A 90 2.61 -3.51 -4.05
C GLU A 90 1.21 -3.94 -3.58
N LEU A 91 0.30 -4.26 -4.52
CA LEU A 91 -1.04 -4.74 -4.19
C LEU A 91 -1.00 -6.12 -3.54
N GLN A 92 -0.14 -7.03 -4.01
CA GLN A 92 0.09 -8.32 -3.37
C GLN A 92 0.53 -8.14 -1.90
N ASN A 93 1.53 -7.29 -1.64
CA ASN A 93 2.03 -7.03 -0.29
C ASN A 93 0.97 -6.38 0.60
N TYR A 94 0.24 -5.39 0.07
CA TYR A 94 -0.84 -4.72 0.79
C TYR A 94 -1.95 -5.68 1.22
N LEU A 95 -2.34 -6.61 0.33
CA LEU A 95 -3.31 -7.64 0.60
C LEU A 95 -2.77 -8.65 1.63
N LEU A 96 -1.52 -9.10 1.49
CA LEU A 96 -0.88 -10.03 2.43
C LEU A 96 -0.81 -9.48 3.87
N GLU A 97 -0.54 -8.20 4.08
CA GLU A 97 -0.59 -7.55 5.41
C GLU A 97 -1.98 -7.65 6.07
N ARG A 98 -3.04 -7.82 5.27
CA ARG A 98 -4.44 -7.86 5.69
C ARG A 98 -5.07 -9.22 5.47
N ALA A 99 -4.25 -10.22 5.17
CA ALA A 99 -4.66 -11.61 4.96
C ALA A 99 -5.19 -12.19 6.26
N LYS A 100 -6.40 -12.74 6.18
CA LYS A 100 -7.05 -13.52 7.23
C LYS A 100 -7.21 -14.95 6.71
N PRO A 101 -6.25 -15.83 7.01
CA PRO A 101 -6.35 -17.24 6.63
C PRO A 101 -7.53 -17.91 7.35
N ARG A 102 -8.24 -18.77 6.64
CA ARG A 102 -9.30 -19.62 7.19
C ARG A 102 -9.28 -20.99 6.53
N GLU A 103 -9.58 -22.02 7.30
CA GLU A 103 -9.70 -23.37 6.76
C GLU A 103 -11.18 -23.68 6.51
N LYS A 104 -11.51 -24.10 5.28
CA LYS A 104 -12.88 -24.43 4.88
C LYS A 104 -12.86 -25.67 4.00
N ASN A 105 -13.61 -26.71 4.38
CA ASN A 105 -13.67 -27.99 3.64
C ASN A 105 -12.29 -28.61 3.35
N GLY A 106 -11.34 -28.50 4.28
CA GLY A 106 -9.96 -29.02 4.12
C GLY A 106 -9.09 -28.22 3.15
N LYS A 107 -9.52 -27.02 2.74
CA LYS A 107 -8.75 -26.08 1.92
C LYS A 107 -8.45 -24.81 2.71
N LEU A 108 -7.25 -24.27 2.55
CA LEU A 108 -6.88 -22.98 3.11
C LEU A 108 -7.33 -21.86 2.15
N GLU A 109 -8.24 -21.03 2.61
CA GLU A 109 -8.69 -19.82 1.92
C GLU A 109 -8.08 -18.61 2.63
N ILE A 110 -7.56 -17.64 1.87
CA ILE A 110 -7.14 -16.35 2.42
C ILE A 110 -8.20 -15.31 2.09
N SER A 111 -8.76 -14.66 3.10
CA SER A 111 -9.65 -13.51 2.92
C SER A 111 -8.92 -12.21 3.22
N PHE A 112 -9.10 -11.18 2.41
CA PHE A 112 -8.45 -9.90 2.64
C PHE A 112 -9.41 -8.96 3.38
N GLY A 113 -8.98 -8.47 4.54
CA GLY A 113 -9.81 -7.67 5.44
C GLY A 113 -10.11 -6.27 4.92
N MET A 114 -10.98 -6.17 3.93
CA MET A 114 -11.81 -5.01 3.60
C MET A 114 -13.15 -5.51 3.04
N SER A 115 -14.11 -4.61 2.87
CA SER A 115 -15.46 -4.74 2.29
C SER A 115 -15.52 -5.31 0.85
N ILE A 116 -14.60 -6.19 0.47
CA ILE A 116 -14.27 -6.60 -0.90
C ILE A 116 -14.37 -8.12 -1.09
N GLY A 117 -14.57 -8.93 -0.04
CA GLY A 117 -14.92 -10.35 -0.18
C GLY A 117 -13.86 -11.23 -0.87
N LEU A 118 -12.72 -10.66 -1.27
CA LEU A 118 -11.70 -11.33 -2.07
C LEU A 118 -11.13 -12.56 -1.34
N LYS A 119 -11.15 -13.69 -2.04
CA LYS A 119 -10.59 -14.97 -1.64
C LYS A 119 -9.57 -15.44 -2.68
N VAL A 120 -8.53 -16.09 -2.17
CA VAL A 120 -7.58 -16.84 -2.97
C VAL A 120 -7.33 -18.18 -2.30
N ASN A 121 -7.07 -19.21 -3.13
CA ASN A 121 -6.60 -20.49 -2.63
C ASN A 121 -5.14 -20.35 -2.20
N ALA A 122 -4.79 -21.00 -1.09
CA ALA A 122 -3.43 -21.05 -0.60
C ALA A 122 -3.10 -22.46 -0.11
N THR A 123 -1.80 -22.73 -0.07
CA THR A 123 -1.23 -23.94 0.52
C THR A 123 -0.68 -23.60 1.91
N LYS A 124 -1.03 -24.41 2.91
CA LYS A 124 -0.47 -24.28 4.26
C LYS A 124 0.98 -24.75 4.27
N THR A 125 1.87 -23.98 4.90
CA THR A 125 3.29 -24.32 5.04
C THR A 125 3.68 -24.32 6.52
N GLU A 126 4.85 -24.87 6.85
CA GLU A 126 5.38 -24.87 8.23
C GLU A 126 5.52 -23.45 8.80
N ASN A 127 5.74 -22.45 7.93
CA ASN A 127 5.92 -21.04 8.28
C ASN A 127 4.66 -20.18 8.05
N GLY A 128 3.50 -20.79 7.82
CA GLY A 128 2.24 -20.08 7.59
C GLY A 128 1.51 -20.57 6.34
N PHE A 129 1.62 -19.82 5.24
CA PHE A 129 0.94 -20.13 4.00
C PHE A 129 1.67 -19.58 2.76
N THR A 130 1.34 -20.13 1.61
CA THR A 130 1.76 -19.65 0.29
C THR A 130 0.53 -19.55 -0.60
N ILE A 131 0.33 -18.42 -1.27
CA ILE A 131 -0.75 -18.26 -2.25
C ILE A 131 -0.27 -18.92 -3.55
N ASP A 132 -1.11 -19.78 -4.13
CA ASP A 132 -0.76 -20.44 -5.39
C ASP A 132 -0.72 -19.41 -6.53
N ASP A 133 0.24 -19.50 -7.45
CA ASP A 133 0.42 -18.50 -8.52
C ASP A 133 -0.80 -18.39 -9.45
N THR A 134 -1.57 -19.48 -9.56
CA THR A 134 -2.83 -19.56 -10.34
C THR A 134 -4.07 -19.21 -9.51
N ALA A 135 -3.90 -18.72 -8.29
CA ALA A 135 -5.02 -18.35 -7.46
C ALA A 135 -5.76 -17.17 -8.06
N ILE A 136 -7.02 -17.40 -8.40
CA ILE A 136 -7.91 -16.36 -8.92
C ILE A 136 -8.51 -15.62 -7.75
N VAL A 137 -8.38 -14.30 -7.77
CA VAL A 137 -9.03 -13.39 -6.82
C VAL A 137 -10.54 -13.39 -7.12
N ASN A 138 -11.37 -13.89 -6.19
CA ASN A 138 -12.82 -14.00 -6.36
C ASN A 138 -13.62 -13.69 -5.07
N GLU A 139 -14.94 -13.52 -5.17
CA GLU A 139 -15.83 -13.22 -4.03
C GLU A 139 -16.15 -14.39 -3.10
#